data_AF-A0A2U1ZUD0-F1
#
_entry.id   AF-A0A2U1ZUD0-F1
#
_cell.length_a   1.000
_cell.length_b   1.000
_cell.length_c   1.000
_cell.angle_alpha   90.00
_cell.angle_beta   90.00
_cell.angle_gamma   90.00
#
_symmetry.space_group_name_H-M   'P 1'
#
loop_
_entity.id
_entity.type
_entity.pdbx_description
1 polymer ?
#
loop_
_entity_poly.entity_id
_entity_poly.type
_entity_poly.pdbx_seq_one_letter_code
_entity_poly.pdbx_strand_id
1 'polypeptide(L)' 'MPDVDQVYFQSARTDDGYLVEFRDGSPDKHFGATVPDVRAAHALATQWAFELDGWRTAVPWERQTF' A
#
# COMPACT_ATOMS: atom_id res chain seq x y z
N MET A 1 12.03 13.61 -13.50
CA MET A 1 12.40 13.99 -12.11
C MET A 1 13.27 12.88 -11.56
N PRO A 2 14.28 13.18 -10.73
CA PRO A 2 14.96 12.12 -9.97
C PRO A 2 13.91 11.38 -9.12
N ASP A 3 14.14 10.09 -8.89
CA ASP A 3 13.30 9.33 -7.96
C ASP A 3 13.56 9.87 -6.56
N VAL A 4 12.58 10.58 -6.01
CA VAL A 4 12.69 11.23 -4.70
C VAL A 4 12.18 10.27 -3.65
N ASP A 5 12.86 10.26 -2.50
CA ASP A 5 12.41 9.54 -1.31
C ASP A 5 10.97 9.94 -0.98
N GLN A 6 10.10 8.93 -0.91
CA GLN A 6 8.66 9.12 -0.83
C GLN A 6 8.07 8.17 0.20
N VAL A 7 7.26 8.73 1.10
CA VAL A 7 6.48 7.98 2.07
C VAL A 7 5.01 8.24 1.78
N TYR A 8 4.29 7.20 1.35
CA TYR A 8 2.86 7.31 1.04
C TYR A 8 2.13 5.99 1.18
N PHE A 9 0.81 6.09 1.19
CA PHE A 9 -0.13 5.01 0.92
C PHE A 9 -1.14 5.49 -0.11
N GLN A 10 -1.41 4.68 -1.13
CA GLN A 10 -2.41 4.97 -2.15
C GLN A 10 -3.33 3.79 -2.37
N SER A 11 -4.49 4.07 -2.96
CA SER A 11 -5.40 3.01 -3.42
C SER A 11 -6.05 3.39 -4.73
N ALA A 12 -6.28 2.40 -5.57
CA ALA A 12 -6.97 2.52 -6.85
C ALA A 12 -7.99 1.41 -7.00
N ARG A 13 -9.15 1.72 -7.58
CA ARG A 13 -10.14 0.69 -7.92
C ARG A 13 -9.67 -0.07 -9.16
N THR A 14 -9.82 -1.39 -9.13
CA THR A 14 -9.53 -2.31 -10.24
C THR A 14 -10.77 -3.17 -10.54
N ASP A 15 -10.69 -4.04 -11.55
CA ASP A 15 -11.77 -4.98 -11.87
C ASP A 15 -11.93 -6.07 -10.79
N ASP A 16 -10.84 -6.43 -10.12
CA ASP A 16 -10.78 -7.48 -9.09
C ASP A 16 -10.94 -6.96 -7.65
N GLY A 17 -11.13 -5.65 -7.47
CA GLY A 17 -11.27 -5.02 -6.17
C GLY A 17 -10.55 -3.68 -6.08
N TYR A 18 -9.64 -3.56 -5.13
CA TYR A 18 -8.81 -2.36 -4.91
C TYR A 18 -7.34 -2.74 -4.83
N LEU A 19 -6.52 -2.13 -5.66
CA LEU A 19 -5.07 -2.12 -5.47
C LEU A 19 -4.74 -1.14 -4.36
N VAL A 20 -3.97 -1.58 -3.38
CA VAL A 20 -3.34 -0.72 -2.37
C VAL A 20 -1.83 -0.79 -2.53
N GLU A 21 -1.17 0.35 -2.40
CA GLU A 21 0.28 0.47 -2.51
C GLU A 21 0.81 1.38 -1.41
N PHE A 22 2.01 1.07 -0.92
CA PHE A 22 2.72 1.96 -0.02
C PHE A 22 4.20 2.04 -0.38
N ARG A 23 4.79 3.20 -0.07
CA ARG A 23 6.23 3.43 -0.22
C ARG A 23 6.81 3.87 1.12
N ASP A 24 7.95 3.30 1.48
CA ASP A 24 8.63 3.53 2.77
C ASP A 24 9.97 4.25 2.55
N GLY A 25 9.89 5.43 1.96
CA GLY A 25 11.01 6.37 1.83
C GLY A 25 12.01 6.06 0.72
N SER A 26 11.80 5.00 -0.08
CA SER A 26 12.75 4.61 -1.13
C SER A 26 12.09 3.77 -2.22
N PRO A 27 12.62 3.73 -3.46
CA PRO A 27 12.06 2.97 -4.58
C PRO A 27 12.04 1.46 -4.38
N ASP A 28 13.05 0.92 -3.72
CA ASP A 28 13.15 -0.50 -3.37
C ASP A 28 12.19 -0.92 -2.26
N LYS A 29 11.59 0.05 -1.57
CA LYS A 29 10.60 -0.14 -0.51
C LYS A 29 9.21 0.28 -0.97
N HIS A 30 8.85 -0.12 -2.18
CA HIS A 30 7.51 0.02 -2.74
C HIS A 30 6.84 -1.36 -2.80
N PHE A 31 5.67 -1.46 -2.18
CA PHE A 31 4.89 -2.69 -2.11
C PHE A 31 3.44 -2.44 -2.52
N GLY A 32 2.81 -3.47 -3.07
CA GLY A 32 1.43 -3.46 -3.51
C GLY A 32 0.71 -4.75 -3.14
N ALA A 33 -0.60 -4.67 -2.97
CA ALA A 33 -1.49 -5.82 -2.76
C ALA A 33 -2.90 -5.51 -3.27
N THR A 34 -3.64 -6.53 -3.71
CA THR A 34 -5.05 -6.38 -4.06
C THR A 34 -5.94 -6.82 -2.90
N VAL A 35 -6.90 -5.98 -2.54
CA VAL A 35 -7.91 -6.25 -1.49
C VAL A 35 -9.30 -6.27 -2.10
N PRO A 36 -10.25 -7.05 -1.52
CA PRO A 36 -11.52 -7.34 -2.18
C PRO A 36 -12.46 -6.14 -2.28
N ASP A 37 -12.36 -5.17 -1.37
CA ASP A 37 -13.29 -4.05 -1.31
C ASP A 37 -12.68 -2.77 -0.70
N VAL A 38 -13.45 -1.69 -0.80
CA VAL A 38 -13.07 -0.36 -0.30
C VAL A 38 -12.92 -0.32 1.22
N ARG A 39 -13.64 -1.17 1.96
CA ARG A 39 -13.54 -1.21 3.43
C ARG A 39 -12.21 -1.79 3.86
N ALA A 40 -11.74 -2.83 3.18
CA ALA A 40 -10.41 -3.41 3.38
C ALA A 40 -9.31 -2.40 3.02
N ALA A 41 -9.43 -1.70 1.88
CA ALA A 41 -8.46 -0.67 1.49
C ALA A 41 -8.42 0.49 2.51
N HIS A 42 -9.59 0.98 2.92
CA HIS A 42 -9.71 2.04 3.93
C HIS A 42 -9.12 1.62 5.28
N ALA A 43 -9.39 0.39 5.73
CA ALA A 43 -8.85 -0.12 6.99
C ALA A 43 -7.32 -0.16 6.98
N LEU A 44 -6.71 -0.68 5.90
CA LEU A 44 -5.25 -0.70 5.75
C LEU A 44 -4.66 0.71 5.71
N ALA A 45 -5.24 1.63 4.92
CA ALA A 45 -4.77 3.01 4.85
C ALA A 45 -4.82 3.71 6.22
N THR A 46 -5.89 3.46 6.98
CA THR A 46 -6.05 3.99 8.35
C THR A 46 -5.01 3.40 9.28
N GLN A 47 -4.84 2.07 9.30
CA GLN A 47 -3.84 1.42 10.15
C GLN A 47 -2.42 1.89 9.83
N TRP A 48 -2.09 2.07 8.54
CA TRP A 48 -0.82 2.66 8.12
C TRP A 48 -0.66 4.09 8.64
N ALA A 49 -1.67 4.96 8.42
CA ALA A 49 -1.60 6.37 8.78
C ALA A 49 -1.47 6.61 10.29
N PHE A 50 -2.01 5.71 11.11
CA PHE A 50 -1.93 5.76 12.57
C PHE A 50 -0.84 4.86 13.16
N GLU A 51 0.03 4.28 12.33
CA GLU A 51 1.12 3.38 12.75
C GLU A 51 0.64 2.22 13.64
N LEU A 52 -0.56 1.70 13.38
CA LEU A 52 -1.12 0.59 14.16
C LEU A 52 -0.39 -0.72 13.82
N ASP A 53 -0.24 -1.59 14.80
CA ASP A 53 0.40 -2.88 14.57
C ASP A 53 -0.41 -3.76 13.57
N GLY A 54 0.32 -4.56 12.79
CA GLY A 54 -0.26 -5.64 11.98
C GLY A 54 -0.63 -5.28 10.53
N TRP A 55 -0.66 -4.01 10.11
CA TRP A 55 -0.98 -3.68 8.70
C TRP A 55 0.05 -4.24 7.71
N ARG A 56 1.33 -4.33 8.12
CA ARG A 56 2.41 -4.94 7.32
C ARG A 56 2.26 -6.45 7.09
N THR A 57 1.42 -7.13 7.86
CA THR A 57 1.17 -8.59 7.74
C THR A 57 -0.28 -8.92 7.44
N ALA A 58 -1.15 -7.92 7.34
CA ALA A 58 -2.59 -8.09 7.10
C ALA A 58 -2.92 -8.60 5.68
N VAL A 59 -2.03 -8.37 4.71
CA VAL A 59 -2.16 -8.82 3.33
C VAL A 59 -0.81 -9.31 2.80
N PRO A 60 -0.80 -10.16 1.77
CA PRO A 60 0.44 -10.58 1.12
C PRO A 60 1.00 -9.44 0.27
N TRP A 61 1.77 -8.55 0.89
CA TRP A 61 2.44 -7.45 0.20
C TRP A 61 3.49 -7.97 -0.80
N GLU A 62 3.38 -7.54 -2.05
CA GLU A 62 4.32 -7.85 -3.10
C GLU A 62 5.18 -6.64 -3.42
N ARG A 63 6.50 -6.83 -3.44
CA ARG A 63 7.43 -5.76 -3.83
C ARG A 63 7.21 -5.41 -5.30
N GLN A 64 6.94 -4.13 -5.54
CA GLN A 64 6.74 -3.62 -6.89
C GLN A 64 8.09 -3.25 -7.51
N THR A 65 8.29 -3.61 -8.78
CA THR A 65 9.49 -3.26 -9.56
C THR A 65 9.08 -2.36 -10.71
N PHE A 66 9.59 -1.14 -10.76
CA PHE A 66 9.35 -0.16 -11.84
C PHE A 66 10.66 0.12 -12.58
#